data_AF-A0A8S4D7D0-F1
#
_entry.id   AF-A0A8S4D7D0-F1
#
_cell.length_a   1.000
_cell.length_b   1.000
_cell.length_c   1.000
_cell.angle_alpha   90.00
_cell.angle_beta   90.00
_cell.angle_gamma   90.00
#
_symmetry.space_group_name_H-M   'P 1'
#
loop_
_entity.id
_entity.type
_entity.pdbx_description
1 polymer ?
#
loop_
_entity_poly.entity_id
_entity_poly.type
_entity_poly.pdbx_seq_one_letter_code
_entity_poly.pdbx_strand_id
1 'polypeptide(L)'
;MVTPRFLTKIYNKAEDWFREKSIIAGKSGRHMKFPYTFSAKVAQFPLFFYMKNNNIWMYWPVGWVITFLVFVKIHRLANSSENKSSWAETQRKNAAHDKEH
;
A
#
# COMPACT_ATOMS: atom_id res chain seq x y z
N MET A 1 -24.06 5.14 6.71
CA MET A 1 -22.67 5.41 6.30
C MET A 1 -22.63 5.36 4.78
N VAL A 2 -22.36 6.48 4.10
CA VAL A 2 -22.40 6.53 2.63
C VAL A 2 -21.05 6.03 2.12
N THR A 3 -21.00 4.78 1.67
CA THR A 3 -19.80 4.22 1.03
C THR A 3 -19.90 4.42 -0.49
N PRO A 4 -18.82 4.87 -1.15
CA PRO A 4 -18.80 5.04 -2.60
C PRO A 4 -18.91 3.68 -3.29
N ARG A 5 -19.97 3.52 -4.10
CA ARG A 5 -20.31 2.26 -4.79
C ARG A 5 -19.17 1.73 -5.66
N PHE A 6 -18.31 2.59 -6.18
CA PHE A 6 -17.16 2.22 -7.01
C PHE A 6 -16.11 1.43 -6.23
N LEU A 7 -15.66 1.95 -5.08
CA LEU A 7 -14.66 1.27 -4.25
C LEU A 7 -15.22 -0.04 -3.70
N THR A 8 -16.49 -0.07 -3.30
CA THR A 8 -17.14 -1.31 -2.86
C THR A 8 -17.12 -2.39 -3.96
N LYS A 9 -17.35 -2.04 -5.23
CA LYS A 9 -17.24 -2.98 -6.35
C LYS A 9 -15.82 -3.51 -6.53
N ILE A 10 -14.80 -2.66 -6.39
CA ILE A 10 -13.39 -3.08 -6.43
C ILE A 10 -13.09 -4.07 -5.30
N TYR A 11 -13.52 -3.76 -4.07
CA TYR A 11 -13.30 -4.64 -2.93
C TYR A 11 -14.09 -5.95 -3.03
N ASN A 12 -15.28 -5.95 -3.64
CA ASN A 12 -16.02 -7.19 -3.94
C ASN A 12 -15.24 -8.06 -4.92
N LYS A 13 -14.79 -7.49 -6.04
CA LYS A 13 -14.00 -8.21 -7.05
C LYS A 13 -12.69 -8.73 -6.46
N ALA A 14 -12.03 -7.94 -5.62
CA ALA A 14 -10.84 -8.36 -4.90
C ALA A 14 -11.16 -9.54 -3.97
N GLU A 15 -12.22 -9.44 -3.14
CA GLU A 15 -12.61 -10.53 -2.26
C GLU A 15 -12.90 -11.83 -3.04
N ASP A 16 -13.63 -11.75 -4.15
CA ASP A 16 -13.95 -12.90 -4.99
C ASP A 16 -12.66 -13.55 -5.51
N TRP A 17 -11.69 -12.75 -5.94
CA TRP A 17 -10.38 -13.22 -6.37
C TRP A 17 -9.58 -13.88 -5.23
N PHE A 18 -9.58 -13.30 -4.02
CA PHE A 18 -8.89 -13.90 -2.87
C PHE A 18 -9.55 -15.21 -2.41
N ARG A 19 -10.89 -15.32 -2.55
CA ARG A 19 -11.65 -16.54 -2.29
C ARG A 19 -11.36 -17.61 -3.33
N GLU A 20 -11.30 -17.24 -4.61
CA GLU A 20 -10.92 -18.13 -5.71
C GLU A 20 -9.53 -18.74 -5.49
N LYS A 21 -8.57 -17.94 -5.01
CA LYS A 21 -7.20 -18.40 -4.70
C LYS A 21 -7.08 -19.15 -3.36
N SER A 22 -8.17 -19.41 -2.65
CA SER A 22 -8.20 -20.08 -1.33
C SER A 22 -7.33 -19.45 -0.23
N ILE A 23 -6.91 -18.19 -0.43
CA ILE A 23 -6.12 -17.42 0.56
C ILE A 23 -6.99 -17.08 1.77
N ILE A 24 -8.27 -16.79 1.52
CA ILE A 24 -9.29 -16.60 2.53
C ILE A 24 -10.14 -17.85 2.52
N ALA A 25 -10.47 -18.37 3.70
CA ALA A 25 -11.41 -19.48 3.81
C ALA A 25 -12.71 -19.12 3.06
N GLY A 26 -13.01 -19.91 2.03
CA GLY A 26 -14.33 -19.89 1.41
C GLY A 26 -15.40 -20.28 2.44
N LYS A 27 -16.67 -20.04 2.11
CA LYS A 27 -17.83 -20.35 2.96
C LYS A 27 -17.87 -21.83 3.44
N SER A 28 -17.06 -22.73 2.86
CA SER A 28 -17.00 -24.16 3.19
C SER A 28 -15.81 -24.59 4.05
N GLY A 29 -14.89 -23.70 4.43
CA GLY A 29 -13.87 -24.03 5.43
C GLY A 29 -14.48 -23.91 6.81
N ARG A 30 -14.56 -25.00 7.58
CA ARG A 30 -15.12 -24.96 8.95
C ARG A 30 -14.33 -23.94 9.79
N HIS A 31 -14.94 -22.80 10.11
CA HIS A 31 -14.32 -21.82 10.99
C HIS A 31 -14.04 -22.50 12.33
N MET A 32 -12.79 -22.43 12.79
CA MET A 32 -12.39 -22.86 14.12
C MET A 32 -13.20 -22.09 15.18
N LYS A 33 -13.86 -22.80 16.09
CA LYS A 33 -14.71 -22.18 17.12
C LYS A 33 -13.91 -21.25 18.05
N PHE A 34 -12.67 -21.63 18.35
CA PHE A 34 -11.78 -20.89 19.24
C PHE A 34 -10.39 -20.75 18.61
N PRO A 35 -10.06 -19.59 18.02
CA PRO A 35 -8.75 -19.33 17.44
C PRO A 35 -7.72 -19.02 18.54
N TYR A 36 -6.99 -20.05 18.98
CA TYR A 36 -5.96 -19.92 20.01
C TYR A 36 -4.61 -19.44 19.47
N THR A 37 -4.35 -19.62 18.17
CA THR A 37 -3.12 -19.12 17.52
C THR A 37 -3.36 -17.78 16.83
N PHE A 38 -2.31 -16.96 16.76
CA PHE A 38 -2.36 -15.67 16.08
C PHE A 38 -2.74 -15.83 14.59
N SER A 39 -2.17 -16.84 13.91
CA SER A 39 -2.50 -17.15 12.52
C SER A 39 -3.97 -17.52 12.33
N ALA A 40 -4.56 -18.30 13.24
CA ALA A 40 -5.99 -18.63 13.18
C ALA A 40 -6.88 -17.40 13.40
N LYS A 41 -6.48 -16.47 14.27
CA LYS A 41 -7.20 -15.20 14.47
C LYS A 41 -7.18 -14.35 13.20
N VAL A 42 -6.03 -14.26 12.53
CA VAL A 42 -5.89 -13.50 11.27
C VAL A 42 -6.69 -14.14 10.15
N ALA A 43 -6.63 -15.47 9.99
CA ALA A 43 -7.37 -16.19 8.96
C ALA A 43 -8.90 -16.04 9.09
N GLN A 44 -9.38 -15.87 10.34
CA GLN A 44 -10.80 -15.66 10.63
C GLN A 44 -11.22 -14.19 10.66
N PHE A 45 -10.27 -13.27 10.59
CA PHE A 45 -10.57 -11.85 10.66
C PHE A 45 -11.31 -11.42 9.39
N PRO A 46 -12.50 -10.80 9.51
CA PRO A 46 -13.29 -10.42 8.34
C PRO A 46 -12.74 -9.12 7.71
N LEU A 47 -11.53 -9.19 7.15
CA LEU A 47 -10.80 -8.05 6.63
C LEU A 47 -11.61 -7.27 5.57
N PHE A 48 -12.16 -7.99 4.58
CA PHE A 48 -12.95 -7.39 3.51
C PHE A 48 -14.27 -6.76 3.98
N PHE A 49 -14.84 -7.25 5.08
CA PHE A 49 -16.01 -6.62 5.69
C PHE A 49 -15.65 -5.22 6.19
N TYR A 50 -14.56 -5.08 6.95
CA TYR A 50 -14.13 -3.77 7.43
C TYR A 50 -13.71 -2.83 6.31
N MET A 51 -13.03 -3.33 5.29
CA MET A 51 -12.61 -2.51 4.13
C MET A 51 -13.79 -1.99 3.30
N LYS A 52 -14.94 -2.68 3.29
CA LYS A 52 -16.15 -2.25 2.56
C LYS A 52 -17.05 -1.35 3.40
N ASN A 53 -17.10 -1.58 4.70
CA ASN A 53 -18.08 -0.95 5.59
C ASN A 53 -17.52 0.22 6.40
N ASN A 54 -16.19 0.39 6.49
CA ASN A 54 -15.57 1.50 7.21
C ASN A 54 -14.73 2.38 6.26
N ASN A 55 -15.07 3.66 6.17
CA ASN A 55 -14.40 4.63 5.29
C ASN A 55 -12.89 4.74 5.55
N ILE A 56 -12.45 4.68 6.81
CA ILE A 56 -11.03 4.78 7.14
C ILE A 56 -10.27 3.62 6.49
N TRP A 57 -10.74 2.40 6.71
CA TRP A 57 -10.14 1.18 6.15
C TRP A 57 -10.29 1.08 4.63
N MET A 58 -11.33 1.68 4.07
CA MET A 58 -11.56 1.71 2.64
C MET A 58 -10.59 2.64 1.90
N TYR A 59 -10.24 3.80 2.46
CA TYR A 59 -9.35 4.78 1.83
C TYR A 59 -7.88 4.61 2.21
N TRP A 60 -7.58 3.99 3.35
CA TRP A 60 -6.21 3.76 3.81
C TRP A 60 -5.29 3.11 2.75
N PRO A 61 -5.62 1.93 2.19
CA PRO A 61 -4.77 1.29 1.17
C PRO A 61 -4.68 2.11 -0.12
N VAL A 62 -5.75 2.83 -0.49
CA VAL A 62 -5.77 3.70 -1.68
C VAL A 62 -4.76 4.84 -1.52
N GLY A 63 -4.74 5.47 -0.35
CA GLY A 63 -3.78 6.52 -0.02
C GLY A 63 -2.34 6.01 -0.03
N TRP A 64 -2.10 4.80 0.49
CA TRP A 64 -0.79 4.15 0.43
C TRP A 64 -0.32 3.91 -1.00
N VAL A 65 -1.18 3.37 -1.87
CA VAL A 65 -0.83 3.09 -3.27
C VAL A 65 -0.54 4.38 -4.03
N ILE A 66 -1.37 5.41 -3.89
CA ILE A 66 -1.17 6.70 -4.58
C ILE A 66 0.15 7.33 -4.11
N THR A 67 0.37 7.38 -2.80
CA THR A 67 1.59 7.92 -2.21
C THR A 67 2.81 7.17 -2.74
N PHE A 68 2.80 5.83 -2.70
CA PHE A 68 3.90 5.01 -3.19
C PHE A 68 4.24 5.32 -4.66
N LEU A 69 3.25 5.44 -5.54
CA LEU A 69 3.48 5.79 -6.95
C LEU A 69 4.09 7.20 -7.12
N VAL A 70 3.65 8.18 -6.32
CA VAL A 70 4.22 9.53 -6.31
C VAL A 70 5.68 9.48 -5.88
N PHE A 71 6.00 8.79 -4.79
CA PHE A 71 7.37 8.65 -4.31
C PHE A 71 8.27 7.93 -5.32
N VAL A 72 7.78 6.89 -6.00
CA VAL A 72 8.53 6.22 -7.07
C VAL A 72 8.83 7.18 -8.22
N LYS A 73 7.90 8.06 -8.60
CA LYS A 73 8.16 9.08 -9.62
C LYS A 73 9.21 10.09 -9.18
N ILE A 74 9.09 10.62 -7.96
CA ILE A 74 10.07 11.56 -7.39
C ILE A 74 11.45 10.90 -7.31
N HIS A 75 11.52 9.65 -6.84
CA HIS A 75 12.76 8.89 -6.76
C HIS A 75 13.42 8.72 -8.13
N ARG A 76 12.64 8.44 -9.18
CA ARG A 76 13.16 8.32 -10.55
C ARG A 76 13.67 9.66 -11.08
N LEU A 77 12.97 10.76 -10.81
CA LEU A 77 13.38 12.10 -11.23
C LEU A 77 14.67 12.54 -10.51
N ALA A 78 14.75 12.32 -9.20
CA ALA A 78 15.95 12.63 -8.42
C ALA A 78 17.18 11.83 -8.86
N ASN A 79 16.98 10.62 -9.39
CA ASN A 79 18.04 9.74 -9.85
C ASN A 79 18.33 9.83 -11.36
N SER A 80 17.76 10.80 -12.08
CA SER A 80 18.08 11.03 -13.49
C SER A 80 19.56 11.36 -13.67
N SER A 81 20.15 10.99 -14.81
CA SER A 81 21.57 11.23 -15.10
C SER A 81 21.92 12.71 -15.08
N GLU A 82 21.01 13.56 -15.57
CA GLU A 82 21.14 15.02 -15.56
C GLU A 82 21.11 15.61 -14.15
N ASN A 83 20.23 15.12 -13.28
CA ASN A 83 20.19 15.59 -11.89
C ASN A 83 21.46 15.17 -11.13
N LYS A 84 21.99 13.97 -11.41
CA LYS A 84 23.25 13.50 -10.83
C LYS A 84 24.46 14.32 -11.28
N SER A 85 24.54 14.70 -12.56
CA SER A 85 25.65 15.54 -13.05
C SER A 85 25.58 16.95 -12.46
N SER A 86 24.40 17.57 -12.45
CA SER A 86 24.19 18.89 -11.85
C SER A 86 24.49 18.90 -10.34
N TRP A 87 24.08 17.85 -9.63
CA TRP A 87 24.41 17.69 -8.22
C TRP A 87 25.92 17.53 -7.99
N ALA A 88 26.60 16.74 -8.82
CA ALA A 88 28.06 16.58 -8.74
C ALA A 88 28.81 17.90 -8.99
N GLU A 89 28.36 18.72 -9.94
CA GLU A 89 28.91 20.05 -10.18
C GLU A 89 28.68 21.00 -9.00
N THR A 90 27.48 21.00 -8.43
CA THR A 90 27.16 21.79 -7.24
C THR A 90 28.03 21.39 -6.06
N GLN A 91 28.23 20.08 -5.84
CA GLN A 91 29.12 19.59 -4.78
C GLN A 91 30.59 19.98 -5.01
N ARG A 92 31.07 19.99 -6.26
CA ARG A 92 32.43 20.48 -6.58
C ARG A 92 32.59 21.96 -6.25
N LYS A 93 31.59 22.78 -6.56
CA LYS A 93 31.59 24.22 -6.23
C LYS A 93 31.57 24.46 -4.73
N ASN A 94 30.70 23.76 -4.00
CA ASN A 94 30.61 23.85 -2.55
C ASN A 94 31.93 23.42 -1.88
N ALA A 95 32.53 22.31 -2.33
CA ALA A 95 33.81 21.84 -1.80
C ALA A 95 34.99 22.76 -2.14
N ALA A 96 34.90 23.58 -3.19
CA ALA A 96 35.89 24.61 -3.48
C ALA A 96 35.71 25.82 -2.55
N HIS A 97 34.47 26.29 -2.38
CA HIS A 97 34.13 27.37 -1.45
C HIS A 97 34.53 27.03 0.00
N ASP A 98 34.25 25.82 0.47
CA ASP A 98 34.60 25.36 1.82
C ASP A 98 36.12 25.21 2.04
N LYS A 99 36.94 25.22 0.99
CA LYS A 99 38.41 25.21 1.10
C LYS A 99 39.02 26.61 1.11
N GLU A 100 38.28 27.60 0.61
CA GLU A 100 38.70 29.00 0.57
C GLU A 100 38.39 29.74 1.88
N HIS A 101 37.44 29.22 2.68
CA HIS A 101 37.12 29.65 4.04
C HIS A 101 37.89 28.86 5.10
#